data_AF-A0A499UY63-F1
#
_entry.id   AF-A0A499UY63-F1
#
_cell.length_a   1.000
_cell.length_b   1.000
_cell.length_c   1.000
_cell.angle_alpha   90.00
_cell.angle_beta   90.00
_cell.angle_gamma   90.00
#
_symmetry.space_group_name_H-M   'P 1'
#
loop_
_entity.id
_entity.type
_entity.pdbx_description
1 polymer ?
#
loop_
_entity_poly.entity_id
_entity_poly.type
_entity_poly.pdbx_seq_one_letter_code
_entity_poly.pdbx_strand_id
1 'polypeptide(L)' 'MNQEATMDTAAAARHARFGKLPERIRYEDMTEVVPSAPSGAANTSPEDVAAYRTFSCLALDLGL' A
#
# COMPACT_ATOMS: atom_id res chain seq x y z
N MET A 1 21.23 20.92 9.89
CA MET A 1 22.09 19.73 10.05
C MET A 1 21.59 18.69 11.08
N ASN A 2 20.28 18.59 11.37
CA ASN A 2 19.76 17.61 12.36
C ASN A 2 18.89 16.49 11.75
N GLN A 3 18.60 16.56 10.44
CA GLN A 3 17.68 15.61 9.80
C GLN A 3 18.35 14.28 9.44
N GLU A 4 19.61 14.30 9.00
CA GLU A 4 20.38 13.09 8.66
C GLU A 4 20.55 12.17 9.87
N ALA A 5 20.93 12.71 11.03
CA ALA A 5 21.06 11.94 12.27
C ALA A 5 19.73 11.33 12.75
N THR A 6 18.61 12.02 12.50
CA THR A 6 17.26 11.53 12.86
C THR A 6 16.79 10.43 11.90
N MET A 7 17.13 10.52 10.60
CA MET A 7 16.82 9.46 9.63
C MET A 7 17.56 8.16 9.93
N ASP A 8 18.81 8.25 10.36
CA ASP A 8 19.64 7.09 10.70
C ASP A 8 19.09 6.32 11.92
N THR A 9 18.66 7.04 12.97
CA THR A 9 18.06 6.42 14.16
C THR A 9 16.73 5.72 13.85
N ALA A 10 15.89 6.32 13.00
CA ALA A 10 14.66 5.69 12.53
C ALA A 10 14.93 4.44 11.67
N ALA A 11 15.98 4.46 10.84
CA ALA A 11 16.41 3.31 10.06
C ALA A 11 16.94 2.18 10.95
N ALA A 12 17.76 2.50 11.95
CA ALA A 12 18.26 1.54 12.93
C ALA A 12 17.12 0.88 13.73
N ALA A 13 16.12 1.66 14.16
CA ALA A 13 14.94 1.13 14.83
C ALA A 13 14.13 0.17 13.93
N ARG A 14 14.01 0.46 12.62
CA ARG A 14 13.36 -0.46 11.67
C ARG A 14 14.15 -1.75 11.51
N HIS A 15 15.47 -1.68 11.34
CA HIS A 15 16.30 -2.88 11.21
C HIS A 15 16.30 -3.73 12.48
N ALA A 16 16.26 -3.13 13.67
CA ALA A 16 16.12 -3.87 14.92
C ALA A 16 14.77 -4.58 15.04
N ARG A 17 13.69 -3.99 14.51
CA ARG A 17 12.33 -4.55 14.56
C ARG A 17 12.06 -5.60 13.48
N PHE A 18 12.58 -5.39 12.27
CA PHE A 18 12.22 -6.15 11.07
C PHE A 18 13.39 -6.91 10.44
N GLY A 19 14.61 -6.74 10.94
CA GLY A 19 15.81 -7.31 10.36
C GLY A 19 16.25 -6.59 9.09
N LYS A 20 17.03 -7.31 8.26
CA LYS A 20 17.52 -6.83 6.96
C LYS A 20 16.57 -7.25 5.84
N LEU A 21 16.49 -6.42 4.80
CA LEU A 21 15.80 -6.81 3.57
C LEU A 21 16.51 -8.03 2.95
N PRO A 22 15.77 -9.04 2.45
CA PRO A 22 16.35 -10.11 1.65
C PRO A 22 17.06 -9.57 0.40
N GLU A 23 17.92 -10.40 -0.18
CA GLU A 23 18.51 -10.07 -1.49
C GLU A 23 17.42 -9.90 -2.54
N ARG A 24 17.68 -9.01 -3.49
CA ARG A 24 16.74 -8.77 -4.59
C ARG A 24 16.63 -10.02 -5.44
N ILE A 25 15.40 -10.45 -5.72
CA ILE A 25 15.11 -11.56 -6.63
C ILE A 25 15.64 -11.18 -8.02
N ARG A 26 16.30 -12.13 -8.68
CA ARG A 26 16.80 -11.90 -10.04
C ARG A 26 15.63 -11.70 -10.98
N TYR A 27 15.83 -10.88 -12.02
CA TYR A 27 14.74 -10.53 -12.92
C TYR A 27 14.16 -11.76 -13.62
N GLU A 28 15.03 -12.72 -13.99
CA GLU A 28 14.64 -14.00 -14.57
C GLU A 28 13.78 -14.89 -13.66
N ASP A 29 13.82 -14.65 -12.34
CA ASP A 29 13.07 -15.40 -11.32
C ASP A 29 11.79 -14.67 -10.88
N MET A 30 11.53 -13.46 -11.40
CA MET A 30 10.32 -12.70 -11.09
C MET A 30 9.13 -13.18 -11.93
N THR A 31 7.95 -13.27 -11.33
CA THR A 31 6.68 -13.55 -12.03
C THR A 31 5.74 -12.36 -11.96
N GLU A 32 4.98 -12.11 -13.02
CA GLU A 32 3.95 -11.08 -13.02
C GLU A 32 2.78 -11.45 -12.09
N VAL A 33 2.22 -10.45 -11.41
CA VAL A 33 1.03 -10.65 -10.57
C VAL A 33 -0.17 -10.83 -11.49
N VAL A 34 -0.81 -12.01 -11.43
CA VAL A 34 -2.06 -12.30 -12.13
C VAL A 34 -3.22 -12.10 -11.16
N PRO A 35 -4.26 -11.32 -11.52
CA PRO A 35 -5.46 -11.21 -10.71
C PRO A 35 -6.09 -12.57 -10.46
N SER A 36 -6.37 -12.88 -9.19
CA SER A 36 -7.20 -14.03 -8.84
C SER A 36 -8.57 -13.85 -9.49
N ALA A 37 -9.10 -14.88 -10.16
CA ALA A 37 -10.51 -14.87 -10.54
C ALA A 37 -11.34 -14.67 -9.26
N PRO A 38 -12.37 -13.79 -9.26
CA PRO A 38 -13.19 -13.59 -8.08
C PRO A 38 -13.79 -14.95 -7.69
N SER A 39 -13.54 -15.40 -6.45
CA SER A 39 -14.31 -16.50 -5.89
C SER A 39 -15.77 -16.06 -5.93
N GLY A 40 -16.68 -16.91 -6.43
CA GLY A 40 -18.03 -16.54 -6.91
C GLY A 40 -19.02 -15.84 -5.96
N ALA A 41 -18.56 -15.17 -4.90
CA ALA A 41 -19.31 -14.19 -4.14
C ALA A 41 -19.09 -12.78 -4.71
N ALA A 42 -20.08 -12.33 -5.48
CA ALA A 42 -20.40 -10.96 -5.86
C ALA A 42 -19.26 -10.09 -6.42
N ASN A 43 -19.39 -9.80 -7.71
CA ASN A 43 -18.73 -8.69 -8.40
C ASN A 43 -19.11 -7.35 -7.73
N THR A 44 -18.49 -6.97 -6.63
CA THR A 44 -18.46 -5.56 -6.24
C THR A 44 -17.30 -4.94 -7.01
N SER A 45 -17.63 -4.05 -7.95
CA SER A 45 -16.71 -3.15 -8.61
C SER A 45 -15.63 -2.63 -7.66
N PRO A 46 -14.30 -2.78 -7.84
CA PRO A 46 -13.38 -1.88 -7.14
C PRO A 46 -13.75 -0.40 -7.37
N GLU A 47 -14.34 -0.09 -8.54
CA GLU A 47 -14.96 1.21 -8.81
C GLU A 47 -16.12 1.59 -7.87
N ASP A 48 -16.90 0.63 -7.36
CA ASP A 48 -18.08 0.91 -6.53
C ASP A 48 -17.65 1.44 -5.15
N VAL A 49 -16.58 0.86 -4.59
CA VAL A 49 -16.00 1.30 -3.31
C VAL A 49 -15.28 2.65 -3.47
N ALA A 50 -14.63 2.86 -4.62
CA ALA A 50 -13.98 4.14 -4.93
C ALA A 50 -15.02 5.26 -5.10
N ALA A 51 -16.11 5.00 -5.83
CA ALA A 51 -17.20 5.95 -6.04
C ALA A 51 -17.84 6.37 -4.72
N TYR A 52 -18.14 5.42 -3.82
CA TYR A 52 -18.72 5.72 -2.50
C TYR A 52 -17.83 6.68 -1.68
N ARG A 53 -16.51 6.45 -1.66
CA ARG A 53 -15.57 7.34 -0.96
C ARG A 53 -15.53 8.75 -1.55
N THR A 54 -15.54 8.88 -2.87
CA THR A 54 -15.56 10.19 -3.53
C THR A 54 -16.84 10.97 -3.20
N PHE A 55 -18.00 10.31 -3.22
CA PHE A 55 -19.26 10.97 -2.87
C PHE A 55 -19.31 11.41 -1.40
N SER A 56 -18.79 10.61 -0.47
CA SER A 56 -18.77 10.99 0.96
C SER A 56 -17.91 12.22 1.24
N CYS A 57 -16.73 12.34 0.61
CA CYS A 57 -15.88 13.53 0.79
C CYS A 57 -16.55 14.77 0.20
N LEU A 58 -17.15 14.66 -1.00
CA LEU A 58 -17.87 15.75 -1.64
C LEU A 58 -19.07 16.22 -0.80
N ALA A 59 -19.84 15.29 -0.22
CA ALA A 59 -20.97 15.65 0.66
C ALA A 59 -20.50 16.42 1.91
N LEU A 60 -19.39 15.99 2.51
CA LEU A 60 -18.80 16.66 3.66
C LEU A 60 -18.28 18.07 3.33
N ASP A 61 -17.66 18.25 2.16
CA ASP A 61 -17.22 19.56 1.67
C ASP A 61 -18.40 20.51 1.36
N LEU A 62 -19.56 19.95 1.00
CA LEU A 62 -20.80 20.70 0.72
C LEU A 62 -21.71 20.88 1.95
N GLY A 63 -21.41 20.22 3.08
CA GLY A 63 -22.19 20.27 4.32
C GLY A 63 -23.55 19.56 4.26
N LEU A 64 -23.66 18.49 3.45
CA LEU A 64 -24.85 17.65 3.29
C LEU A 64 -24.89 16.46 4.27
#